data_AF-A0A1V6I6I1-F1
#
_entry.id   AF-A0A1V6I6I1-F1
#
_cell.length_a   1.000
_cell.length_b   1.000
_cell.length_c   1.000
_cell.angle_alpha   90.00
_cell.angle_beta   90.00
_cell.angle_gamma   90.00
#
_symmetry.space_group_name_H-M   'P 1'
#
loop_
_entity.id
_entity.type
_entity.pdbx_description
1 polymer ?
#
loop_
_entity_poly.entity_id
_entity_poly.type
_entity_poly.pdbx_seq_one_letter_code
_entity_poly.pdbx_strand_id
1 'polypeptide(L)'
;MKIREDLPRGKYKFKDIFIIDTSDHENLHKYAQLHDKYKEQAKKLQGPGAWTEYYKFRRLNILMKTITTYEDGKFRSRPDIIVKDMDYGMTITAHKAQGSTYTHVFVMENDIDANWLIKERNQLKYTSFTRPIISATVLTNEID
;
A
#
# COMPACT_ATOMS: atom_id res chain seq x y z
N MET A 1 1.40 -4.24 -17.06
CA MET A 1 0.18 -3.43 -16.90
C MET A 1 0.51 -1.99 -17.29
N LYS A 2 -0.43 -1.21 -17.83
CA LYS A 2 -0.22 0.23 -18.11
C LYS A 2 -1.03 1.07 -17.14
N ILE A 3 -0.42 2.09 -16.54
CA ILE A 3 -1.12 3.10 -15.75
C ILE A 3 -1.17 4.40 -16.54
N ARG A 4 -2.34 5.05 -16.53
CA ARG A 4 -2.53 6.40 -17.06
C ARG A 4 -2.00 7.42 -16.06
N GLU A 5 -1.12 8.30 -16.50
CA GLU A 5 -0.63 9.45 -15.76
C GLU A 5 -1.18 10.72 -16.42
N ASP A 6 -1.98 11.48 -15.68
CA ASP A 6 -2.48 12.77 -16.13
C ASP A 6 -1.41 13.85 -16.00
N LEU A 7 -1.29 14.66 -17.05
CA LEU A 7 -0.35 15.75 -17.19
C LEU A 7 -1.10 17.08 -17.24
N PRO A 8 -0.42 18.21 -16.95
CA PRO A 8 -1.02 19.53 -17.08
C PRO A 8 -1.65 19.75 -18.46
N ARG A 9 -2.72 20.56 -18.50
CA ARG A 9 -3.46 20.93 -19.73
C ARG A 9 -4.18 19.75 -20.40
N GLY A 10 -4.70 18.81 -19.61
CA GLY A 10 -5.55 17.71 -20.09
C GLY A 10 -4.82 16.67 -20.94
N LYS A 11 -3.49 16.66 -20.92
CA LYS A 11 -2.68 15.63 -21.57
C LYS A 11 -2.57 14.42 -20.66
N TYR A 12 -2.32 13.25 -21.22
CA TYR A 12 -2.02 12.05 -20.44
C TYR A 12 -0.97 11.21 -21.17
N LYS A 13 -0.29 10.35 -20.42
CA LYS A 13 0.58 9.32 -20.97
C LYS A 13 0.39 8.00 -20.25
N PHE A 14 0.64 6.90 -20.95
CA PHE A 14 0.67 5.58 -20.35
C PHE A 14 2.10 5.23 -19.96
N LYS A 15 2.26 4.67 -18.76
CA LYS A 15 3.51 4.08 -18.29
C LYS A 15 3.32 2.60 -18.10
N ASP A 16 4.23 1.82 -18.67
CA ASP A 16 4.33 0.40 -18.38
C ASP A 16 4.86 0.21 -16.95
N ILE A 17 4.12 -0.58 -16.19
CA ILE A 17 4.50 -1.06 -14.87
C ILE A 17 4.39 -2.58 -14.83
N PHE A 18 5.26 -3.17 -14.04
CA PHE A 18 5.29 -4.59 -13.75
C PHE A 18 4.83 -4.81 -12.31
N ILE A 19 3.92 -5.76 -12.13
CA ILE A 19 3.51 -6.23 -10.80
C ILE A 19 4.29 -7.52 -10.55
N ILE A 20 5.04 -7.56 -9.45
CA ILE A 20 5.84 -8.73 -9.07
C ILE A 20 4.89 -9.90 -8.78
N ASP A 21 5.14 -11.04 -9.41
CA ASP A 21 4.46 -12.27 -9.06
C ASP A 21 4.99 -12.75 -7.72
N THR A 22 4.18 -12.59 -6.68
CA THR A 22 4.56 -12.94 -5.31
C THR A 22 4.48 -14.45 -5.02
N SER A 23 3.94 -15.23 -5.95
CA SER A 23 3.88 -16.70 -5.87
C SER A 23 5.12 -17.37 -6.49
N ASP A 24 5.79 -16.67 -7.41
CA ASP A 24 7.05 -17.09 -8.00
C ASP A 24 8.23 -16.71 -7.09
N HIS A 25 8.83 -17.73 -6.47
CA HIS A 25 9.96 -17.56 -5.55
C HIS A 25 11.19 -16.95 -6.24
N GLU A 26 11.47 -17.34 -7.49
CA GLU A 26 12.63 -16.86 -8.24
C GLU A 26 12.44 -15.39 -8.65
N ASN A 27 11.24 -15.04 -9.11
CA ASN A 27 10.90 -13.65 -9.47
C ASN A 27 11.01 -12.71 -8.25
N LEU A 28 10.41 -13.13 -7.12
CA LEU A 28 10.44 -12.38 -5.87
C LEU A 28 11.88 -12.20 -5.35
N HIS A 29 12.71 -13.24 -5.50
CA HIS A 29 14.09 -13.17 -5.08
C HIS A 29 14.93 -12.24 -5.96
N LYS A 30 14.81 -12.34 -7.28
CA LYS A 30 15.46 -11.43 -8.24
C LYS A 30 15.10 -9.98 -7.97
N TYR A 31 13.83 -9.70 -7.67
CA TYR A 31 13.39 -8.36 -7.26
C TYR A 31 14.14 -7.88 -6.01
N ALA A 32 14.23 -8.72 -4.98
CA ALA A 32 14.88 -8.38 -3.72
C ALA A 32 16.39 -8.10 -3.91
N GLN A 33 17.09 -8.89 -4.73
CA GLN A 33 18.50 -8.65 -5.07
C GLN A 33 18.70 -7.32 -5.80
N LEU A 34 17.87 -7.02 -6.80
CA LEU A 34 17.95 -5.76 -7.54
C LEU A 34 17.62 -4.56 -6.65
N HIS A 35 16.62 -4.69 -5.78
CA HIS A 35 16.28 -3.69 -4.79
C HIS A 35 17.49 -3.35 -3.91
N ASP A 36 18.13 -4.36 -3.32
CA ASP A 36 19.26 -4.17 -2.41
C ASP A 36 20.46 -3.58 -3.14
N LYS A 37 20.74 -4.05 -4.37
CA LYS A 37 21.76 -3.48 -5.25
C LYS A 37 21.56 -1.99 -5.51
N TYR A 38 20.36 -1.56 -5.91
CA TYR A 38 20.08 -0.15 -6.18
C TYR A 38 20.11 0.70 -4.90
N LYS A 39 19.64 0.16 -3.77
CA LYS A 39 19.73 0.81 -2.45
C LYS A 39 21.18 1.04 -2.04
N GLU A 40 22.05 0.04 -2.21
CA GLU A 40 23.48 0.17 -1.93
C GLU A 40 24.18 1.16 -2.85
N GLN A 41 23.89 1.13 -4.14
CA GLN A 41 24.44 2.10 -5.10
C GLN A 41 24.06 3.53 -4.73
N ALA A 42 22.80 3.76 -4.38
CA ALA A 42 22.33 5.08 -3.94
C ALA A 42 23.04 5.55 -2.65
N LYS A 43 23.22 4.65 -1.68
CA LYS A 43 23.97 4.94 -0.44
C LYS A 43 25.44 5.29 -0.71
N LYS A 44 26.08 4.67 -1.70
CA LYS A 44 27.49 4.92 -2.06
C LYS A 44 27.69 6.24 -2.81
N LEU A 45 26.76 6.61 -3.70
CA LEU A 45 26.87 7.81 -4.55
C LEU A 45 26.76 9.14 -3.79
N GLN A 46 26.12 9.16 -2.61
CA GLN A 46 25.98 10.33 -1.71
C GLN A 46 25.93 11.70 -2.41
N GLY A 47 24.87 11.96 -3.18
CA GLY A 47 24.69 13.24 -3.88
C GLY A 47 23.29 13.46 -4.45
N PRO A 48 23.02 14.64 -5.01
CA PRO A 48 21.74 14.93 -5.67
C PRO A 48 21.45 13.90 -6.75
N GLY A 49 20.27 13.27 -6.69
CA GLY A 49 19.87 12.25 -7.66
C GLY A 49 20.43 10.84 -7.41
N ALA A 50 21.20 10.60 -6.34
CA ALA A 50 21.71 9.26 -6.01
C ALA A 50 20.60 8.18 -5.89
N TRP A 51 19.39 8.58 -5.50
CA TRP A 51 18.24 7.70 -5.35
C TRP A 51 17.37 7.57 -6.61
N THR A 52 17.72 8.23 -7.72
CA THR A 52 16.88 8.29 -8.92
C THR A 52 16.60 6.91 -9.50
N GLU A 53 17.64 6.10 -9.69
CA GLU A 53 17.48 4.74 -10.25
C GLU A 53 16.77 3.80 -9.27
N TYR A 54 17.03 3.92 -7.96
CA TYR A 54 16.31 3.17 -6.93
C TYR A 54 14.80 3.45 -6.98
N TYR A 55 14.41 4.73 -6.99
CA TYR A 55 12.98 5.09 -7.04
C TYR A 55 12.35 4.76 -8.40
N LYS A 56 13.10 4.87 -9.50
CA LYS A 56 12.64 4.44 -10.82
C LYS A 56 12.38 2.94 -10.85
N PHE A 57 13.27 2.13 -10.30
CA PHE A 57 13.09 0.68 -10.17
C PHE A 57 11.82 0.35 -9.36
N ARG A 58 11.67 0.92 -8.15
CA ARG A 58 10.48 0.74 -7.30
C ARG A 58 9.19 1.16 -8.01
N ARG A 59 9.20 2.28 -8.72
CA ARG A 59 8.01 2.83 -9.39
C ARG A 59 7.58 2.01 -10.62
N LEU A 60 8.52 1.32 -11.27
CA LEU A 60 8.23 0.46 -12.42
C LEU A 60 7.94 -0.99 -12.03
N ASN A 61 8.34 -1.42 -10.83
CA ASN A 61 8.23 -2.79 -10.34
C ASN A 61 7.53 -2.80 -8.98
N ILE A 62 6.21 -2.95 -9.00
CA ILE A 62 5.33 -2.83 -7.85
C ILE A 62 5.30 -4.15 -7.08
N LEU A 63 5.70 -4.08 -5.80
CA LEU A 63 5.66 -5.21 -4.89
C LEU A 63 4.34 -5.24 -4.12
N MET A 64 3.65 -6.39 -4.09
CA MET A 64 2.39 -6.53 -3.33
C MET A 64 2.54 -7.32 -2.02
N LYS A 65 3.72 -7.90 -1.77
CA LYS A 65 4.01 -8.69 -0.56
C LYS A 65 5.28 -8.19 0.09
N THR A 66 5.25 -7.93 1.38
CA THR A 66 6.46 -7.52 2.13
C THR A 66 7.46 -8.67 2.15
N ILE A 67 8.72 -8.38 1.85
CA ILE A 67 9.80 -9.38 1.83
C ILE A 67 10.57 -9.28 3.14
N THR A 68 10.46 -10.33 3.97
CA THR A 68 11.06 -10.41 5.30
C THR A 68 12.25 -11.37 5.37
N THR A 69 12.55 -12.10 4.30
CA THR A 69 13.63 -13.10 4.24
C THR A 69 14.54 -12.87 3.04
N TYR A 70 15.76 -13.38 3.14
CA TYR A 70 16.70 -13.54 2.02
C TYR A 70 16.42 -14.86 1.28
N GLU A 71 17.19 -15.13 0.22
CA GLU A 71 17.10 -16.39 -0.56
C GLU A 71 17.29 -17.62 0.30
N ASP A 72 18.27 -17.53 1.21
CA ASP A 72 18.70 -18.61 2.10
C ASP A 72 17.71 -18.84 3.25
N GLY A 73 16.56 -18.16 3.24
CA GLY A 73 15.54 -18.23 4.26
C GLY A 73 15.85 -17.45 5.54
N LYS A 74 17.03 -16.82 5.66
CA LYS A 74 17.34 -16.00 6.84
C LYS A 74 16.45 -14.76 6.88
N PHE A 75 16.05 -14.37 8.08
CA PHE A 75 15.29 -13.14 8.26
C PHE A 75 16.14 -11.90 7.96
N ARG A 76 15.54 -10.97 7.23
CA ARG A 76 16.07 -9.62 7.01
C ARG A 76 16.05 -8.85 8.32
N SER A 77 17.09 -8.07 8.55
CA SER A 77 17.10 -7.12 9.66
C SER A 77 15.98 -6.08 9.45
N ARG A 78 15.44 -5.50 10.52
CA ARG A 78 14.34 -4.50 10.45
C ARG A 78 14.56 -3.39 9.40
N PRO A 79 15.74 -2.75 9.25
CA PRO A 79 15.98 -1.73 8.22
C PRO A 79 16.11 -2.28 6.79
N ASP A 80 16.18 -3.60 6.61
CA ASP A 80 16.34 -4.28 5.33
C ASP A 80 15.09 -5.04 4.89
N ILE A 81 14.02 -5.01 5.70
CA ILE A 81 12.69 -5.46 5.28
C ILE A 81 12.22 -4.59 4.12
N ILE A 82 11.84 -5.23 3.02
CA ILE A 82 11.33 -4.54 1.83
C ILE A 82 9.80 -4.50 1.94
N VAL A 83 9.27 -3.34 2.29
CA VAL A 83 7.83 -3.15 2.44
C VAL A 83 7.16 -3.14 1.06
N LYS A 84 5.99 -3.79 0.98
CA LYS A 84 5.13 -3.76 -0.21
C LYS A 84 4.76 -2.32 -0.60
N ASP A 85 4.61 -2.10 -1.90
CA ASP A 85 4.14 -0.84 -2.49
C ASP A 85 2.61 -0.75 -2.51
N MET A 86 1.92 -1.90 -2.63
CA MET A 86 0.48 -1.95 -2.82
C MET A 86 -0.17 -3.06 -1.99
N ASP A 87 -1.37 -2.76 -1.50
CA ASP A 87 -2.25 -3.69 -0.78
C ASP A 87 -3.43 -4.11 -1.66
N TYR A 88 -3.98 -5.31 -1.41
CA TYR A 88 -5.28 -5.68 -1.95
C TYR A 88 -6.35 -4.79 -1.30
N GLY A 89 -6.84 -3.79 -2.03
CA GLY A 89 -7.78 -2.77 -1.54
C GLY A 89 -9.20 -3.26 -1.25
N MET A 90 -9.37 -4.51 -0.80
CA MET A 90 -10.68 -5.10 -0.49
C MET A 90 -11.34 -4.43 0.70
N THR A 91 -10.53 -4.01 1.68
CA THR A 91 -10.96 -3.28 2.87
C THR A 91 -9.95 -2.19 3.18
N ILE A 92 -10.42 -1.04 3.63
CA ILE A 92 -9.57 0.08 4.03
C ILE A 92 -9.91 0.50 5.45
N THR A 93 -8.93 1.02 6.18
CA THR A 93 -9.18 1.56 7.52
C THR A 93 -9.95 2.88 7.43
N ALA A 94 -10.75 3.19 8.44
CA ALA A 94 -11.50 4.45 8.53
C ALA A 94 -10.58 5.67 8.35
N HIS A 95 -9.38 5.64 8.95
CA HIS A 95 -8.36 6.67 8.76
C HIS A 95 -7.92 6.84 7.29
N LYS A 96 -7.67 5.74 6.56
CA LYS A 96 -7.28 5.81 5.14
C LYS A 96 -8.43 6.29 4.24
N ALA A 97 -9.68 6.07 4.65
CA ALA A 97 -10.86 6.51 3.92
C ALA A 97 -11.15 8.02 4.07
N GLN A 98 -10.47 8.71 4.99
CA GLN A 98 -10.71 10.13 5.26
C GLN A 98 -10.49 10.98 4.00
N GLY A 99 -11.46 11.86 3.70
CA GLY A 99 -11.43 12.74 2.53
C GLY A 99 -11.88 12.08 1.22
N SER A 100 -12.18 10.78 1.23
CA SER A 100 -12.81 10.08 0.11
C SER A 100 -14.33 9.93 0.33
N THR A 101 -15.07 9.67 -0.74
CA THR A 101 -16.48 9.28 -0.71
C THR A 101 -16.71 8.08 -1.61
N TYR A 102 -17.63 7.20 -1.23
CA TYR A 102 -17.94 5.97 -1.96
C TYR A 102 -19.45 5.82 -2.13
N THR A 103 -19.90 5.15 -3.19
CA THR A 103 -21.32 4.98 -3.45
C THR A 103 -22.01 4.16 -2.35
N HIS A 104 -21.44 3.00 -2.03
CA HIS A 104 -21.90 2.10 -0.99
C HIS A 104 -20.74 1.75 -0.07
N VAL A 105 -20.97 1.74 1.24
CA VAL A 105 -19.94 1.44 2.24
C VAL A 105 -20.45 0.35 3.18
N PHE A 106 -19.63 -0.67 3.40
CA PHE A 106 -19.82 -1.65 4.47
C PHE A 106 -18.93 -1.25 5.64
N VAL A 107 -19.52 -1.05 6.82
CA VAL A 107 -18.81 -0.65 8.04
C VAL A 107 -18.78 -1.82 9.00
N MET A 108 -17.58 -2.33 9.30
CA MET A 108 -17.38 -3.32 10.36
C MET A 108 -17.33 -2.60 11.71
N GLU A 109 -18.49 -2.38 12.31
CA GLU A 109 -18.59 -1.57 13.53
C GLU A 109 -17.93 -2.26 14.73
N ASN A 110 -18.07 -3.59 14.84
CA ASN A 110 -17.42 -4.38 15.89
C ASN A 110 -15.90 -4.16 15.96
N ASP A 111 -15.24 -3.98 14.81
CA ASP A 111 -13.79 -3.74 14.73
C ASP A 111 -13.43 -2.34 15.23
N ILE A 112 -14.25 -1.33 14.91
CA ILE A 112 -14.08 0.03 15.41
C ILE A 112 -14.32 0.07 16.92
N ASP A 113 -15.29 -0.70 17.42
CA ASP A 113 -15.64 -0.76 18.83
C ASP A 113 -14.59 -1.43 19.72
N ALA A 114 -13.70 -2.23 19.14
CA ALA A 114 -12.53 -2.76 19.84
C ALA A 114 -11.54 -1.65 20.29
N ASN A 115 -11.65 -0.42 19.77
CA ASN A 115 -10.85 0.70 20.26
C ASN A 115 -11.33 1.19 21.64
N TRP A 116 -10.50 0.96 22.66
CA TRP A 116 -10.74 1.38 24.05
C TRP A 116 -10.83 2.91 24.26
N LEU A 117 -10.31 3.72 23.33
CA LEU A 117 -10.23 5.17 23.44
C LEU A 117 -11.50 5.75 22.82
N ILE A 118 -12.48 6.02 23.68
CA ILE A 118 -13.83 6.47 23.29
C ILE A 118 -13.79 7.65 22.30
N LYS A 119 -12.90 8.62 22.52
CA LYS A 119 -12.75 9.80 21.65
C LYS A 119 -12.33 9.40 20.23
N GLU A 120 -11.31 8.56 20.10
CA GLU A 120 -10.80 8.11 18.81
C GLU A 120 -11.81 7.18 18.13
N ARG A 121 -12.41 6.25 18.87
CA ARG A 121 -13.49 5.40 18.39
C ARG A 121 -14.64 6.20 17.77
N ASN A 122 -15.12 7.24 18.46
CA ASN A 122 -16.20 8.08 17.95
C ASN A 122 -15.79 8.84 16.68
N GLN A 123 -14.52 9.28 16.58
CA GLN A 123 -13.98 9.91 15.37
C GLN A 123 -13.89 8.91 14.21
N LEU A 124 -13.54 7.66 14.48
CA LEU A 124 -13.50 6.59 13.48
C LEU A 124 -14.90 6.25 12.99
N LYS A 125 -15.86 6.08 13.89
CA LYS A 125 -17.28 5.89 13.55
C LYS A 125 -17.79 7.04 12.67
N TYR A 126 -17.59 8.28 13.11
CA TYR A 126 -17.99 9.46 12.34
C TYR A 126 -17.36 9.46 10.95
N THR A 127 -16.06 9.17 10.84
CA THR A 127 -15.38 9.10 9.55
C THR A 127 -16.01 8.04 8.65
N SER A 128 -16.18 6.81 9.16
CA SER A 128 -16.78 5.69 8.43
C SER A 128 -18.20 5.96 7.95
N PHE A 129 -19.07 6.47 8.82
CA PHE A 129 -20.49 6.71 8.51
C PHE A 129 -20.73 7.92 7.60
N THR A 130 -19.73 8.79 7.43
CA THR A 130 -19.82 9.96 6.53
C THR A 130 -19.14 9.74 5.17
N ARG A 131 -18.55 8.57 4.92
CA ARG A 131 -18.01 8.21 3.59
C ARG A 131 -19.08 7.81 2.54
N PRO A 132 -20.21 7.16 2.87
CA PRO A 132 -21.16 6.71 1.85
C PRO A 132 -21.95 7.88 1.26
N ILE A 133 -22.20 7.81 -0.04
CA ILE A 133 -23.07 8.74 -0.77
C ILE A 133 -24.52 8.22 -0.77
N ILE A 134 -24.70 6.90 -0.97
CA ILE A 134 -26.03 6.29 -1.10
C ILE A 134 -26.38 5.48 0.14
N SER A 135 -25.58 4.48 0.49
CA SER A 135 -25.90 3.60 1.61
C SER A 135 -24.69 3.19 2.44
N ALA A 136 -24.90 3.09 3.75
CA ALA A 136 -24.01 2.44 4.69
C ALA A 136 -24.69 1.16 5.19
N THR A 137 -24.02 0.03 5.03
CA THR A 137 -24.43 -1.24 5.65
C THR A 137 -23.52 -1.50 6.84
N VAL A 138 -24.11 -1.60 8.03
CA VAL A 138 -23.35 -1.81 9.26
C VAL A 138 -23.33 -3.30 9.57
N LEU A 139 -22.12 -3.82 9.79
CA LEU A 139 -21.88 -5.20 10.19
C LEU A 139 -21.56 -5.19 11.69
N THR A 140 -22.53 -5.59 12.49
CA THR A 140 -22.45 -5.67 13.95
C THR A 140 -22.88 -7.06 14.43
N ASN A 141 -22.38 -7.48 15.60
CA ASN A 141 -22.79 -8.72 16.27
C ASN A 141 -23.91 -8.46 17.29
N GLU A 142 -24.25 -7.20 17.54
CA GLU A 142 -25.40 -6.85 18.36
C GLU A 142 -26.67 -7.29 17.64
N ILE A 143 -27.47 -8.10 18.32
CA ILE A 143 -28.80 -8.48 17.86
C ILE A 143 -29.73 -7.40 18.41
N ASP A 144 -30.43 -6.70 17.52
CA ASP A 144 -31.48 -5.73 17.88
C ASP A 144 -32.55 -6.35 18.81
#